data_AF-A0A351C085-F1
#
_entry.id   AF-A0A351C085-F1
#
_cell.length_a   1.000
_cell.length_b   1.000
_cell.length_c   1.000
_cell.angle_alpha   90.00
_cell.angle_beta   90.00
_cell.angle_gamma   90.00
#
_symmetry.space_group_name_H-M   'P 1'
#
loop_
_entity.id
_entity.type
_entity.pdbx_description
1 polymer ?
#
loop_
_entity_poly.entity_id
_entity_poly.type
_entity_poly.pdbx_seq_one_letter_code
_entity_poly.pdbx_strand_id
1 'polypeptide(L)'
;MRNISCTTESSKSWDSNLKVIDHMKIIVPLKLLLVCNSIVSKLDGEEFSIVTHIKSRTTDSITLSEDYYIPKQIVTAWSINYLPEDYTHCVIIHRHPNGLNSFSSTDQSFINQNFELSLLYTAEEFFVNGVFNIRQEDAIIPIPAKAVIDYGIEEIDITNIEVTRNPDKAPVDKLSSFNTEEYNYFFDDIFSEVNEMLFRIEALETELLDIKTQQR
;
A
#
# COMPACT_ATOMS: atom_id res chain seq x y z
N MET A 1 -22.72 22.40 52.55
CA MET A 1 -21.92 21.93 51.41
C MET A 1 -21.06 20.77 51.90
N ARG A 2 -21.29 19.54 51.40
CA ARG A 2 -20.48 18.37 51.78
C ARG A 2 -19.33 18.26 50.78
N ASN A 3 -18.11 18.50 51.24
CA ASN A 3 -16.91 18.25 50.44
C ASN A 3 -16.71 16.74 50.34
N ILE A 4 -16.79 16.21 49.12
CA ILE A 4 -16.42 14.84 48.81
C ILE A 4 -14.91 14.87 48.55
N SER A 5 -14.12 14.39 49.51
CA SER A 5 -12.68 14.17 49.29
C SER A 5 -12.52 12.83 48.58
N CYS A 6 -12.09 12.87 47.31
CA CYS A 6 -11.62 11.69 46.60
C CYS A 6 -10.24 11.32 47.17
N THR A 7 -10.21 10.33 48.05
CA THR A 7 -8.97 9.75 48.56
C THR A 7 -8.32 8.92 47.46
N THR A 8 -7.08 9.25 47.12
CA THR A 8 -6.24 8.51 46.17
C THR A 8 -5.80 7.19 46.81
N GLU A 9 -6.62 6.15 46.71
CA GLU A 9 -6.18 4.78 46.94
C GLU A 9 -5.33 4.29 45.76
N SER A 10 -4.29 3.52 46.09
CA SER A 10 -3.25 2.99 45.21
C SER A 10 -3.80 2.44 43.89
N SER A 11 -3.18 2.84 42.78
CA SER A 11 -3.53 2.54 41.40
C SER A 11 -3.69 1.04 41.11
N LYS A 12 -4.89 0.51 41.32
CA LYS A 12 -5.39 -0.63 40.53
C LYS A 12 -5.86 -0.06 39.21
N SER A 13 -5.05 -0.19 38.16
CA SER A 13 -5.46 0.17 36.81
C SER A 13 -6.63 -0.71 36.38
N TRP A 14 -7.63 -0.11 35.73
CA TRP A 14 -8.72 -0.85 35.09
C TRP A 14 -8.14 -1.60 33.89
N ASP A 15 -8.20 -2.92 33.91
CA ASP A 15 -7.75 -3.78 32.82
C ASP A 15 -8.95 -4.55 32.27
N SER A 16 -9.22 -4.38 30.97
CA SER A 16 -10.31 -5.06 30.27
C SER A 16 -9.89 -6.44 29.75
N ASN A 17 -8.60 -6.80 29.79
CA ASN A 17 -8.00 -7.93 29.09
C ASN A 17 -8.24 -7.92 27.57
N LEU A 18 -8.67 -6.80 26.99
CA LEU A 18 -8.90 -6.68 25.54
C LEU A 18 -7.65 -6.16 24.85
N LYS A 19 -7.30 -6.78 23.71
CA LYS A 19 -6.27 -6.25 22.82
C LYS A 19 -6.83 -5.02 22.10
N VAL A 20 -6.24 -3.86 22.35
CA VAL A 20 -6.54 -2.63 21.62
C VAL A 20 -5.76 -2.64 20.31
N ILE A 21 -6.48 -2.48 19.20
CA ILE A 21 -5.90 -2.33 17.87
C ILE A 21 -5.86 -0.82 17.57
N ASP A 22 -4.67 -0.23 17.55
CA ASP A 22 -4.44 1.18 17.25
C ASP A 22 -4.36 1.45 15.74
N HIS A 23 -3.95 0.45 14.97
CA HIS A 23 -3.97 0.43 13.52
C HIS A 23 -4.12 -0.99 12.97
N MET A 24 -4.70 -1.12 11.78
CA MET A 24 -4.77 -2.37 11.03
C MET A 24 -3.49 -2.56 10.21
N LYS A 25 -2.79 -3.69 10.38
CA LYS A 25 -1.63 -4.02 9.53
C LYS A 25 -2.09 -4.51 8.17
N ILE A 26 -1.65 -3.88 7.09
CA ILE A 26 -1.98 -4.29 5.72
C ILE A 26 -0.73 -4.88 5.08
N ILE A 27 -0.80 -6.15 4.68
CA ILE A 27 0.27 -6.85 3.98
C ILE A 27 0.01 -6.71 2.48
N VAL A 28 0.84 -5.93 1.81
CA VAL A 28 0.72 -5.60 0.40
C VAL A 28 1.73 -6.43 -0.40
N PRO A 29 1.29 -7.29 -1.34
CA PRO A 29 2.20 -8.02 -2.21
C PRO A 29 3.11 -7.08 -3.01
N LEU A 30 4.39 -7.44 -3.17
CA LEU A 30 5.35 -6.68 -3.98
C LEU A 30 4.79 -6.33 -5.36
N LYS A 31 4.06 -7.25 -6.01
CA LYS A 31 3.45 -7.03 -7.32
C LYS A 31 2.60 -5.75 -7.39
N LEU A 32 1.81 -5.44 -6.36
CA LEU A 32 0.98 -4.22 -6.35
C LEU A 32 1.83 -2.96 -6.28
N LEU A 33 2.94 -2.98 -5.51
CA LEU A 33 3.90 -1.89 -5.51
C LEU A 33 4.50 -1.68 -6.91
N LEU A 34 4.93 -2.76 -7.57
CA LEU A 34 5.51 -2.69 -8.91
C LEU A 34 4.52 -2.13 -9.94
N VAL A 35 3.25 -2.51 -9.84
CA VAL A 35 2.16 -1.98 -10.69
C VAL A 35 2.00 -0.47 -10.47
N CYS A 36 1.95 -0.01 -9.22
CA CYS A 36 1.85 1.43 -8.92
C CYS A 36 3.04 2.21 -9.51
N ASN A 37 4.26 1.72 -9.34
CA ASN A 37 5.47 2.34 -9.91
C ASN A 37 5.41 2.39 -11.45
N SER A 38 4.98 1.29 -12.09
CA SER A 38 4.85 1.18 -13.55
C SER A 38 3.77 2.12 -14.12
N ILE A 39 2.72 2.41 -13.36
CA ILE A 39 1.70 3.40 -13.76
C ILE A 39 2.25 4.82 -13.61
N VAL A 40 2.93 5.13 -12.50
CA VAL A 40 3.54 6.45 -12.28
C VAL A 40 4.46 6.84 -13.43
N SER A 41 5.32 5.92 -13.87
CA SER A 41 6.28 6.19 -14.95
C SER A 41 5.63 6.42 -16.32
N LYS A 42 4.40 5.93 -16.52
CA LYS A 42 3.63 6.11 -17.78
C LYS A 42 2.72 7.34 -17.76
N LEU A 43 2.36 7.82 -16.58
CA LEU A 43 1.43 8.93 -16.38
C LEU A 43 2.14 10.20 -15.92
N ASP A 44 3.46 10.30 -16.04
CA ASP A 44 4.27 11.47 -15.64
C ASP A 44 3.98 11.97 -14.22
N GLY A 45 3.64 11.06 -13.30
CA GLY A 45 3.29 11.43 -11.93
C GLY A 45 1.94 12.17 -11.81
N GLU A 46 0.97 11.88 -12.64
CA GLU A 46 -0.45 12.24 -12.45
C GLU A 46 -1.14 11.32 -11.42
N GLU A 47 -2.24 11.77 -10.81
CA GLU A 47 -3.02 10.93 -9.88
C GLU A 47 -3.63 9.72 -10.60
N PHE A 48 -3.82 8.62 -9.88
CA PHE A 48 -4.56 7.47 -10.38
C PHE A 48 -5.07 6.62 -9.21
N SER A 49 -5.99 5.71 -9.52
CA SER A 49 -6.43 4.69 -8.58
C SER A 49 -6.39 3.32 -9.24
N ILE A 50 -6.06 2.30 -8.44
CA ILE A 50 -6.27 0.90 -8.79
C ILE A 50 -7.10 0.24 -7.70
N VAL A 51 -7.80 -0.83 -8.04
CA VAL A 51 -8.61 -1.60 -7.08
C VAL A 51 -8.11 -3.03 -6.99
N THR A 52 -8.26 -3.63 -5.81
CA THR A 52 -7.86 -5.02 -5.53
C THR A 52 -8.81 -5.64 -4.49
N HIS A 53 -8.52 -6.88 -4.09
CA HIS A 53 -9.29 -7.65 -3.14
C HIS A 53 -8.48 -8.02 -1.91
N ILE A 54 -9.20 -8.36 -0.85
CA ILE A 54 -8.61 -8.94 0.35
C ILE A 54 -8.46 -10.44 0.13
N LYS A 55 -7.22 -10.93 0.23
CA LYS A 55 -6.88 -12.36 0.10
C LYS A 55 -7.20 -13.11 1.40
N SER A 56 -6.80 -12.55 2.54
CA SER A 56 -7.02 -13.16 3.86
C SER A 56 -7.04 -12.12 4.98
N ARG A 57 -7.61 -12.51 6.13
CA ARG A 57 -7.70 -11.65 7.32
C ARG A 57 -7.35 -12.42 8.59
N THR A 58 -6.66 -11.73 9.49
CA THR A 58 -6.52 -12.11 10.90
C THR A 58 -7.15 -11.02 11.76
N THR A 59 -7.06 -11.16 13.07
CA THR A 59 -7.59 -10.16 14.02
C THR A 59 -6.94 -8.79 13.87
N ASP A 60 -5.66 -8.73 13.51
CA ASP A 60 -4.85 -7.51 13.48
C ASP A 60 -4.15 -7.27 12.14
N SER A 61 -4.41 -8.11 11.14
CA SER A 61 -3.83 -7.94 9.81
C SER A 61 -4.76 -8.34 8.67
N ILE A 62 -4.54 -7.71 7.52
CA ILE A 62 -5.23 -7.97 6.26
C ILE A 62 -4.16 -8.18 5.19
N THR A 63 -4.24 -9.27 4.45
CA THR A 63 -3.37 -9.53 3.30
C THR A 63 -4.12 -9.24 2.01
N LEU A 64 -3.53 -8.48 1.10
CA LEU A 64 -4.12 -8.16 -0.20
C LEU A 64 -3.87 -9.27 -1.23
N SER A 65 -4.75 -9.35 -2.22
CA SER A 65 -4.51 -10.16 -3.42
C SER A 65 -3.44 -9.54 -4.30
N GLU A 66 -2.81 -10.35 -5.13
CA GLU A 66 -1.94 -9.90 -6.22
C GLU A 66 -2.72 -9.45 -7.45
N ASP A 67 -4.00 -9.85 -7.53
CA ASP A 67 -4.89 -9.45 -8.62
C ASP A 67 -5.32 -8.00 -8.42
N TYR A 68 -5.34 -7.25 -9.51
CA TYR A 68 -5.75 -5.86 -9.52
C TYR A 68 -6.57 -5.56 -10.77
N TYR A 69 -7.32 -4.47 -10.68
CA TYR A 69 -8.06 -3.92 -11.80
C TYR A 69 -7.88 -2.40 -11.80
N ILE A 70 -7.72 -1.82 -12.99
CA ILE A 70 -7.59 -0.36 -13.17
C ILE A 70 -8.96 0.17 -13.61
N PRO A 71 -9.67 0.92 -12.75
CA PRO A 71 -10.94 1.51 -13.11
C PRO A 71 -10.81 2.50 -14.25
N LYS A 72 -11.84 2.56 -15.11
CA LYS A 72 -11.97 3.65 -16.08
C LYS A 72 -12.06 4.96 -15.33
N GLN A 73 -11.10 5.83 -15.58
CA GLN A 73 -10.92 7.07 -14.86
C GLN A 73 -10.32 8.15 -15.78
N ILE A 74 -10.72 9.40 -15.55
CA ILE A 74 -10.07 10.56 -16.14
C ILE A 74 -9.31 11.24 -15.02
N VAL A 75 -8.00 11.35 -15.19
CA VAL A 75 -7.10 11.88 -14.17
C VAL A 75 -6.56 13.24 -14.59
N THR A 76 -6.32 14.06 -13.59
CA THR A 76 -5.60 15.34 -13.68
C THR A 76 -4.62 15.39 -12.52
N ALA A 77 -3.76 16.41 -12.50
CA ALA A 77 -2.71 16.51 -11.49
C ALA A 77 -3.22 16.62 -10.05
N TRP A 78 -4.53 16.88 -9.89
CA TRP A 78 -5.17 17.21 -8.61
C TRP A 78 -6.50 16.47 -8.38
N SER A 79 -6.95 15.67 -9.35
CA SER A 79 -8.23 14.97 -9.19
C SER A 79 -8.38 13.79 -10.12
N ILE A 80 -9.18 12.83 -9.66
CA ILE A 80 -9.62 11.66 -10.40
C ILE A 80 -11.14 11.70 -10.54
N ASN A 81 -11.62 11.54 -11.77
CA ASN A 81 -13.02 11.34 -12.08
C ASN A 81 -13.24 9.90 -12.51
N TYR A 82 -13.89 9.11 -11.65
CA TYR A 82 -14.28 7.74 -11.98
C TYR A 82 -15.40 7.75 -13.01
N LEU A 83 -15.23 6.99 -14.09
CA LEU A 83 -16.31 6.76 -15.05
C LEU A 83 -17.21 5.63 -14.54
N PRO A 84 -18.52 5.66 -14.82
CA PRO A 84 -19.46 4.67 -14.29
C PRO A 84 -19.07 3.25 -14.69
N GLU A 85 -18.81 2.42 -13.70
CA GLU A 85 -18.60 0.98 -13.86
C GLU A 85 -19.00 0.29 -12.56
N ASP A 86 -19.46 -0.95 -12.67
CA ASP A 86 -19.96 -1.72 -11.52
C ASP A 86 -18.76 -2.44 -10.87
N TYR A 87 -18.13 -1.79 -9.89
CA TYR A 87 -16.97 -2.35 -9.20
C TYR A 87 -17.38 -3.10 -7.94
N THR A 88 -17.05 -4.38 -7.87
CA THR A 88 -17.27 -5.25 -6.70
C THR A 88 -16.06 -5.32 -5.76
N HIS A 89 -15.07 -4.46 -5.95
CA HIS A 89 -13.79 -4.54 -5.28
C HIS A 89 -13.84 -3.85 -3.91
N CYS A 90 -13.18 -4.46 -2.91
CA CYS A 90 -13.27 -3.99 -1.53
C CYS A 90 -12.14 -3.04 -1.15
N VAL A 91 -11.05 -3.00 -1.95
CA VAL A 91 -9.84 -2.24 -1.65
C VAL A 91 -9.52 -1.29 -2.80
N ILE A 92 -9.20 -0.04 -2.45
CA ILE A 92 -8.65 0.95 -3.37
C ILE A 92 -7.24 1.34 -2.95
N ILE A 93 -6.35 1.46 -3.93
CA ILE A 93 -5.06 2.12 -3.80
C ILE A 93 -5.14 3.39 -4.61
N HIS A 94 -5.07 4.53 -3.92
CA HIS A 94 -5.17 5.85 -4.52
C HIS A 94 -3.81 6.54 -4.46
N ARG A 95 -3.36 7.06 -5.59
CA ARG A 95 -2.07 7.74 -5.71
C ARG A 95 -2.23 9.24 -5.53
N HIS A 96 -1.38 9.82 -4.69
CA HIS A 96 -1.19 11.26 -4.56
C HIS A 96 0.15 11.72 -5.15
N PRO A 97 0.28 13.02 -5.50
CA PRO A 97 1.57 13.67 -5.72
C PRO A 97 2.54 13.43 -4.56
N ASN A 98 3.84 13.40 -4.86
CA ASN A 98 4.88 13.24 -3.85
C ASN A 98 4.81 14.36 -2.80
N GLY A 99 5.08 14.02 -1.54
CA GLY A 99 4.96 14.94 -0.40
C GLY A 99 3.54 15.12 0.17
N LEU A 100 2.50 14.54 -0.46
CA LEU A 100 1.12 14.60 0.02
C LEU A 100 0.69 13.29 0.70
N ASN A 101 1.19 13.07 1.92
CA ASN A 101 1.08 11.78 2.64
C ASN A 101 -0.22 11.62 3.46
N SER A 102 -1.29 12.35 3.10
CA SER A 102 -2.57 12.29 3.81
C SER A 102 -3.75 12.42 2.86
N PHE A 103 -4.82 11.68 3.14
CA PHE A 103 -6.09 11.80 2.41
C PHE A 103 -6.70 13.19 2.63
N SER A 104 -7.15 13.83 1.55
CA SER A 104 -7.93 15.06 1.62
C SER A 104 -9.32 14.80 2.22
N SER A 105 -10.01 15.88 2.61
CA SER A 105 -11.42 15.78 3.03
C SER A 105 -12.32 15.24 1.91
N THR A 106 -11.97 15.52 0.66
CA THR A 106 -12.70 15.03 -0.52
C THR A 106 -12.51 13.52 -0.65
N ASP A 107 -11.27 13.02 -0.53
CA ASP A 107 -11.00 11.59 -0.62
C ASP A 107 -11.72 10.82 0.48
N GLN A 108 -11.74 11.36 1.69
CA GLN A 108 -12.47 10.77 2.81
C GLN A 108 -13.97 10.66 2.51
N SER A 109 -14.55 11.71 1.93
CA SER A 109 -16.00 11.83 1.70
C SER A 109 -16.49 11.12 0.44
N PHE A 110 -15.63 10.89 -0.56
CA PHE A 110 -16.05 10.39 -1.87
C PHE A 110 -15.32 9.13 -2.33
N ILE A 111 -14.14 8.84 -1.77
CA ILE A 111 -13.38 7.64 -2.08
C ILE A 111 -13.47 6.68 -0.91
N ASN A 112 -12.92 7.05 0.25
CA ASN A 112 -12.72 6.14 1.37
C ASN A 112 -14.02 5.51 1.84
N GLN A 113 -15.09 6.28 2.01
CA GLN A 113 -16.37 5.74 2.47
C GLN A 113 -16.98 4.66 1.56
N ASN A 114 -16.54 4.54 0.31
CA ASN A 114 -17.05 3.56 -0.65
C ASN A 114 -16.26 2.24 -0.61
N PHE A 115 -15.05 2.24 -0.06
CA PHE A 115 -14.20 1.05 0.04
C PHE A 115 -14.10 0.57 1.49
N GLU A 116 -13.87 -0.73 1.63
CA GLU A 116 -13.59 -1.33 2.93
C GLU A 116 -12.17 -1.00 3.39
N LEU A 117 -11.24 -0.86 2.45
CA LEU A 117 -9.88 -0.46 2.72
C LEU A 117 -9.42 0.54 1.64
N SER A 118 -8.91 1.67 2.08
CA SER A 118 -8.22 2.62 1.22
C SER A 118 -6.77 2.69 1.61
N LEU A 119 -5.87 2.61 0.63
CA LEU A 119 -4.45 2.87 0.79
C LEU A 119 -4.06 4.10 -0.02
N LEU A 120 -3.20 4.93 0.55
CA LEU A 120 -2.60 6.07 -0.10
C LEU A 120 -1.18 5.72 -0.52
N TYR A 121 -0.89 5.93 -1.80
CA TYR A 121 0.41 5.65 -2.40
C TYR A 121 1.07 6.94 -2.94
N THR A 122 2.38 7.07 -2.74
CA THR A 122 3.25 8.07 -3.36
C THR A 122 4.48 7.39 -3.97
N ALA A 123 5.08 7.98 -5.00
CA ALA A 123 6.20 7.33 -5.68
C ALA A 123 7.49 7.32 -4.84
N GLU A 124 7.67 8.31 -3.97
CA GLU A 124 8.86 8.44 -3.11
C GLU A 124 8.80 7.57 -1.86
N GLU A 125 7.62 7.43 -1.25
CA GLU A 125 7.46 6.78 0.06
C GLU A 125 6.53 5.55 0.03
N PHE A 126 6.07 5.15 -1.15
CA PHE A 126 5.16 4.04 -1.37
C PHE A 126 3.84 4.21 -0.61
N PHE A 127 3.42 3.22 0.19
CA PHE A 127 2.12 3.22 0.86
C PHE A 127 2.18 3.98 2.19
N VAL A 128 1.99 5.29 2.12
CA VAL A 128 2.19 6.24 3.22
C VAL A 128 1.03 6.35 4.21
N ASN A 129 -0.18 5.99 3.79
CA ASN A 129 -1.37 6.12 4.63
C ASN A 129 -2.41 5.05 4.27
N GLY A 130 -3.34 4.81 5.17
CA GLY A 130 -4.45 3.90 4.91
C GLY A 130 -5.56 4.02 5.94
N VAL A 131 -6.76 3.64 5.52
CA VAL A 131 -7.96 3.60 6.36
C VAL A 131 -8.71 2.30 6.10
N PHE A 132 -8.95 1.53 7.15
CA PHE A 132 -9.81 0.36 7.13
C PHE A 132 -11.18 0.71 7.74
N ASN A 133 -12.24 0.54 6.98
CA ASN A 133 -13.60 0.93 7.33
C ASN A 133 -14.39 -0.28 7.84
N ILE A 134 -14.74 -0.27 9.12
CA ILE A 134 -15.72 -1.22 9.66
C ILE A 134 -17.12 -0.66 9.42
N ARG A 135 -17.89 -1.32 8.54
CA ARG A 135 -19.28 -0.96 8.26
C ARG A 135 -20.21 -1.58 9.31
N GLN A 136 -21.08 -0.75 9.86
CA GLN A 136 -22.29 -1.14 10.60
C GLN A 136 -23.52 -0.67 9.81
N GLU A 137 -24.73 -1.02 10.27
CA GLU A 137 -25.98 -0.70 9.55
C GLU A 137 -26.09 0.79 9.18
N ASP A 138 -25.77 1.69 10.11
CA ASP A 138 -25.96 3.14 9.94
C ASP A 138 -24.65 3.95 10.11
N ALA A 139 -23.50 3.28 10.19
CA ALA A 139 -22.23 3.95 10.51
C ALA A 139 -21.02 3.28 9.86
N ILE A 140 -19.99 4.09 9.62
CA ILE A 140 -18.65 3.63 9.23
C ILE A 140 -17.67 4.05 10.33
N ILE A 141 -16.93 3.08 10.86
CA ILE A 141 -15.88 3.30 11.86
C ILE A 141 -14.53 3.18 11.14
N PRO A 142 -13.85 4.31 10.85
CA PRO A 142 -12.54 4.27 10.21
C PRO A 142 -11.46 3.94 11.25
N ILE A 143 -10.65 2.94 10.95
CA ILE A 143 -9.45 2.57 11.71
C ILE A 143 -8.23 2.90 10.86
N PRO A 144 -7.20 3.59 11.41
CA PRO A 144 -5.94 3.80 10.69
C PRO A 144 -5.36 2.47 10.21
N ALA A 145 -4.84 2.44 8.99
CA ALA A 145 -4.20 1.26 8.42
C ALA A 145 -2.75 1.58 8.05
N LYS A 146 -1.84 0.63 8.32
CA LYS A 146 -0.42 0.76 7.96
C LYS A 146 -0.02 -0.38 7.04
N ALA A 147 0.46 -0.02 5.86
CA ALA A 147 0.93 -0.97 4.89
C ALA A 147 2.36 -1.44 5.20
N VAL A 148 2.61 -2.71 4.94
CA VAL A 148 3.92 -3.35 4.93
C VAL A 148 4.01 -4.14 3.64
N ILE A 149 5.09 -3.96 2.89
CA ILE A 149 5.34 -4.70 1.66
C ILE A 149 5.80 -6.11 2.02
N ASP A 150 5.15 -7.11 1.43
CA ASP A 150 5.64 -8.48 1.40
C ASP A 150 6.58 -8.65 0.21
N TYR A 151 7.88 -8.68 0.50
CA TYR A 151 8.92 -8.91 -0.49
C TYR A 151 9.05 -10.39 -0.89
N GLY A 152 8.34 -11.31 -0.24
CA GLY A 152 8.46 -12.75 -0.46
C GLY A 152 9.83 -13.32 -0.07
N ILE A 153 10.59 -12.59 0.75
CA ILE A 153 11.92 -13.00 1.24
C ILE A 153 11.74 -13.55 2.65
N GLU A 154 12.09 -14.82 2.84
CA GLU A 154 12.16 -15.45 4.17
C GLU A 154 13.35 -14.91 4.97
N GLU A 155 13.38 -15.17 6.29
CA GLU A 155 14.46 -14.72 7.17
C GLU A 155 15.83 -15.16 6.62
N ILE A 156 16.65 -14.20 6.18
CA ILE A 156 17.96 -14.48 5.61
C ILE A 156 18.93 -14.81 6.75
N ASP A 157 19.45 -16.04 6.77
CA ASP A 157 20.53 -16.43 7.66
C ASP A 157 21.83 -15.70 7.27
N ILE A 158 22.21 -14.70 8.06
CA ILE A 158 23.43 -13.92 7.90
C ILE A 158 24.58 -14.41 8.78
N THR A 159 24.45 -15.54 9.47
CA THR A 159 25.46 -16.02 10.43
C THR A 159 26.84 -16.27 9.81
N ASN A 160 26.90 -16.51 8.51
CA ASN A 160 28.14 -16.72 7.75
C ASN A 160 28.76 -15.41 7.20
N ILE A 161 28.22 -14.24 7.54
CA ILE A 161 28.73 -12.94 7.06
C ILE A 161 29.58 -12.28 8.15
N GLU A 162 30.89 -12.22 7.94
CA GLU A 162 31.81 -11.48 8.81
C GLU A 162 31.95 -10.02 8.37
N VAL A 163 31.59 -9.07 9.24
CA VAL A 163 31.73 -7.64 8.96
C VAL A 163 33.08 -7.13 9.45
N THR A 164 34.00 -6.85 8.52
CA THR A 164 35.24 -6.13 8.83
C THR A 164 34.99 -4.63 8.76
N ARG A 165 34.87 -3.95 9.91
CA ARG A 165 34.74 -2.49 9.96
C ARG A 165 36.12 -1.86 9.84
N ASN A 166 36.34 -1.02 8.83
CA ASN A 166 37.54 -0.17 8.78
C ASN A 166 37.39 0.95 9.82
N PRO A 167 38.22 1.01 10.88
CA PRO A 167 38.09 1.97 11.97
C PRO A 167 38.28 3.44 11.52
N ASP A 168 38.87 3.67 10.34
CA ASP A 168 39.09 5.02 9.80
C ASP A 168 37.89 5.59 9.04
N LYS A 169 36.83 4.79 8.80
CA LYS A 169 35.58 5.29 8.23
C LYS A 169 34.62 5.66 9.36
N ALA A 170 34.27 6.94 9.43
CA ALA A 170 33.24 7.43 10.34
C ALA A 170 31.97 6.55 10.22
N PRO A 171 31.28 6.28 11.35
CA PRO A 171 30.00 5.59 11.28
C PRO A 171 29.07 6.40 10.37
N VAL A 172 28.64 5.78 9.28
CA VAL A 172 27.59 6.35 8.44
C VAL A 172 26.34 6.33 9.32
N ASP A 173 25.86 7.50 9.72
CA ASP A 173 24.63 7.61 10.49
C ASP A 173 23.52 6.88 9.73
N LYS A 174 22.86 5.97 10.44
CA LYS A 174 21.80 5.13 9.90
C LYS A 174 20.68 6.01 9.37
N LEU A 175 20.31 5.81 8.10
CA LEU A 175 19.07 6.25 7.46
C LEU A 175 18.97 7.70 6.91
N SER A 176 20.07 8.38 6.55
CA SER A 176 19.96 9.72 5.92
C SER A 176 20.70 9.94 4.60
N SER A 177 21.24 8.90 3.96
CA SER A 177 21.79 9.04 2.60
C SER A 177 21.73 7.75 1.81
N PHE A 178 20.52 7.22 1.58
CA PHE A 178 20.32 6.54 0.31
C PHE A 178 20.13 7.64 -0.72
N ASN A 179 21.04 7.75 -1.68
CA ASN A 179 20.89 8.69 -2.78
C ASN A 179 19.67 8.21 -3.59
N THR A 180 18.52 8.83 -3.35
CA THR A 180 17.23 8.44 -3.94
C THR A 180 17.31 8.39 -5.46
N GLU A 181 18.17 9.22 -6.06
CA GLU A 181 18.43 9.22 -7.51
C GLU A 181 19.09 7.92 -7.99
N GLU A 182 20.16 7.43 -7.36
CA GLU A 182 20.81 6.17 -7.77
C GLU A 182 19.91 4.95 -7.53
N TYR A 183 19.10 4.98 -6.47
CA TYR A 183 18.12 3.93 -6.20
C TYR A 183 17.00 3.94 -7.24
N ASN A 184 16.49 5.13 -7.59
CA ASN A 184 15.50 5.27 -8.65
C ASN A 184 16.05 4.80 -9.99
N TYR A 185 17.29 5.14 -10.37
CA TYR A 185 17.90 4.63 -11.60
C TYR A 185 18.05 3.10 -11.62
N PHE A 186 18.50 2.50 -10.52
CA PHE A 186 18.66 1.05 -10.44
C PHE A 186 17.31 0.33 -10.53
N PHE A 187 16.30 0.84 -9.82
CA PHE A 187 14.96 0.28 -9.89
C PHE A 187 14.30 0.57 -11.22
N ASP A 188 14.48 1.74 -11.84
CA ASP A 188 13.96 2.09 -13.16
C ASP A 188 14.49 1.15 -14.24
N ASP A 189 15.77 0.76 -14.17
CA ASP A 189 16.36 -0.21 -15.09
C ASP A 189 15.72 -1.60 -14.89
N ILE A 190 15.62 -2.06 -13.64
CA ILE A 190 14.96 -3.33 -13.30
C ILE A 190 13.47 -3.30 -13.71
N PHE A 191 12.78 -2.18 -13.48
CA PHE A 191 11.39 -1.99 -13.85
C PHE A 191 11.20 -1.98 -15.36
N SER A 192 12.12 -1.36 -16.10
CA SER A 192 12.13 -1.37 -17.56
C SER A 192 12.27 -2.80 -18.09
N GLU A 193 13.25 -3.56 -17.58
CA GLU A 193 13.48 -4.96 -17.97
C GLU A 193 12.27 -5.85 -17.63
N VAL A 194 11.73 -5.73 -16.41
CA VAL A 194 10.56 -6.52 -15.98
C VAL A 194 9.32 -6.17 -16.79
N ASN A 195 9.08 -4.89 -17.11
CA ASN A 195 7.98 -4.46 -17.95
C ASN A 195 8.13 -4.99 -19.39
N GLU A 196 9.34 -4.99 -19.95
CA GLU A 196 9.59 -5.54 -21.28
C GLU A 196 9.33 -7.05 -21.31
N MET A 197 9.73 -7.77 -20.25
CA MET A 197 9.43 -9.19 -20.09
C MET A 197 7.93 -9.46 -20.00
N LEU A 198 7.19 -8.69 -19.20
CA LEU A 198 5.73 -8.80 -19.08
C LEU A 198 5.03 -8.59 -20.43
N PHE A 199 5.44 -7.57 -21.19
CA PHE A 199 4.86 -7.29 -22.50
C PHE A 199 5.10 -8.44 -23.49
N ARG A 200 6.29 -9.06 -23.46
CA ARG A 200 6.58 -10.24 -24.28
C ARG A 200 5.72 -11.44 -23.87
N ILE A 201 5.46 -11.63 -22.59
CA ILE A 201 4.58 -12.71 -22.10
C ILE A 201 3.15 -12.49 -22.63
N GLU A 202 2.59 -11.28 -22.50
CA GLU A 202 1.24 -10.97 -23.00
C GLU A 202 1.12 -11.16 -24.53
N ALA A 203 2.15 -10.76 -25.28
CA ALA A 203 2.19 -10.96 -26.73
C ALA A 203 2.20 -12.46 -27.09
N LEU A 204 3.01 -13.26 -26.40
CA LEU A 204 3.07 -14.71 -26.59
C LEU A 204 1.75 -15.39 -26.21
N GLU A 205 1.09 -14.96 -25.13
CA GLU A 205 -0.23 -15.48 -24.74
C GLU A 205 -1.29 -15.20 -25.81
N THR A 206 -1.23 -14.03 -26.43
CA THR A 206 -2.13 -13.63 -27.53
C THR A 206 -1.90 -14.48 -28.78
N GLU A 207 -0.65 -14.63 -29.21
CA GLU A 207 -0.31 -15.50 -30.35
C GLU A 207 -0.73 -16.96 -30.11
N LEU A 208 -0.54 -17.46 -28.89
CA LEU A 208 -0.89 -18.82 -28.52
C LEU A 208 -2.42 -19.03 -28.51
N LEU A 209 -3.19 -18.00 -28.20
CA LEU A 209 -4.65 -18.01 -28.31
C LEU A 209 -5.10 -18.05 -29.78
N ASP A 210 -4.47 -17.27 -30.66
CA ASP A 210 -4.77 -17.27 -32.10
C ASP A 210 -4.47 -18.62 -32.74
N ILE A 211 -3.32 -19.23 -32.42
CA ILE A 211 -2.97 -20.58 -32.90
C ILE A 211 -4.01 -21.61 -32.45
N LYS A 212 -4.43 -21.57 -31.18
CA LYS A 212 -5.47 -22.48 -30.66
C LYS A 212 -6.82 -22.28 -31.34
N THR A 213 -7.12 -21.07 -31.81
CA THR A 213 -8.38 -20.74 -32.47
C THR A 213 -8.36 -21.15 -33.94
N GLN A 214 -7.21 -21.09 -34.62
CA GLN A 214 -7.03 -21.56 -35.99
C GLN A 214 -6.97 -23.10 -36.13
N GLN A 215 -6.74 -23.83 -35.04
CA GLN A 215 -6.70 -25.30 -34.99
C GLN A 215 -8.05 -25.94 -34.60
N ARG A 216 -9.13 -25.16 -34.49
CA ARG A 216 -10.53 -25.64 -34.33
C ARG A 216 -11.31 -25.49 -35.61
#